data_AF-A0A951K1Z5-F1
#
_entry.id   AF-A0A951K1Z5-F1
#
_cell.length_a   1.000
_cell.length_b   1.000
_cell.length_c   1.000
_cell.angle_alpha   90.00
_cell.angle_beta   90.00
_cell.angle_gamma   90.00
#
_symmetry.space_group_name_H-M   'P 1'
#
loop_
_entity.id
_entity.type
_entity.pdbx_description
1 polymer ?
#
loop_
_entity_poly.entity_id
_entity_poly.type
_entity_poly.pdbx_seq_one_letter_code
_entity_poly.pdbx_strand_id
1 'polypeptide(L)'
;DFSDAYGKAMASAHATWRGEYKRLVEDPHRYRHLDAAQLLKHYLGVRSQFPDRRVTLAYLYWEPINAPEIAACSIHAAELAEFEQNVKDPTVRFLAMSYRHLWDDWGSADRPAWLRQHADALRRRYEITIY
;
A
#
# COMPACT_ATOMS: atom_id res chain seq x y z
N ASP A 1 15.34 -12.47 -4.53
CA ASP A 1 15.17 -13.11 -5.85
C ASP A 1 13.71 -13.35 -6.16
N PHE A 2 13.24 -12.86 -7.31
CA PHE A 2 11.94 -13.25 -7.85
C PHE A 2 12.09 -14.63 -8.51
N SER A 3 11.43 -15.65 -7.98
CA SER A 3 11.44 -17.00 -8.56
C SER A 3 10.76 -17.05 -9.93
N ASP A 4 11.15 -17.99 -10.80
CA ASP A 4 10.51 -18.28 -12.11
C ASP A 4 8.98 -18.35 -12.10
N ALA A 5 8.38 -18.77 -10.98
CA ALA A 5 6.93 -18.79 -10.80
C ALA A 5 6.28 -17.40 -10.94
N TYR A 6 6.98 -16.33 -10.53
CA TYR A 6 6.49 -14.95 -10.67
C TYR A 6 6.46 -14.50 -12.13
N GLY A 7 7.47 -14.88 -12.93
CA GLY A 7 7.48 -14.57 -14.36
C GLY A 7 6.26 -15.14 -15.08
N LYS A 8 5.90 -16.39 -14.78
CA LYS A 8 4.70 -17.05 -15.35
C LYS A 8 3.40 -16.38 -14.89
N ALA A 9 3.26 -16.10 -13.59
CA ALA A 9 2.07 -15.43 -13.06
C ALA A 9 1.90 -14.02 -13.64
N MET A 10 3.01 -13.28 -13.75
CA MET A 10 3.05 -11.94 -14.33
C MET A 10 2.73 -11.91 -15.81
N ALA A 11 2.90 -12.99 -16.58
CA ALA A 11 2.50 -13.01 -17.99
C ALA A 11 1.03 -12.62 -18.17
N SER A 12 0.17 -13.11 -17.28
CA SER A 12 -1.26 -12.77 -17.27
C SER A 12 -1.56 -11.38 -16.69
N ALA A 13 -0.65 -10.80 -15.89
CA ALA A 13 -0.86 -9.52 -15.17
C ALA A 13 -1.19 -8.33 -16.09
N HIS A 14 -1.79 -7.27 -15.56
CA HIS A 14 -2.05 -6.07 -16.35
C HIS A 14 -0.73 -5.39 -16.74
N ALA A 15 -0.71 -4.71 -17.89
CA ALA A 15 0.53 -4.20 -18.49
C ALA A 15 1.32 -3.29 -17.55
N THR A 16 0.64 -2.47 -16.76
CA THR A 16 1.24 -1.56 -15.78
C THR A 16 1.96 -2.32 -14.65
N TRP A 17 1.31 -3.36 -14.10
CA TRP A 17 1.90 -4.24 -13.07
C TRP A 17 3.06 -5.07 -13.62
N ARG A 18 2.98 -5.52 -14.88
CA ARG A 18 4.13 -6.14 -15.56
C ARG A 18 5.29 -5.18 -15.74
N GLY A 19 5.01 -3.91 -16.07
CA GLY A 19 6.02 -2.86 -16.17
C GLY A 19 6.71 -2.63 -14.83
N GLU A 20 5.94 -2.58 -13.74
CA GLU A 20 6.48 -2.43 -12.39
C GLU A 20 7.31 -3.65 -11.96
N TYR A 21 6.84 -4.85 -12.26
CA TYR A 21 7.62 -6.08 -12.06
C TYR A 21 8.96 -6.04 -12.80
N LYS A 22 8.99 -5.60 -14.07
CA LYS A 22 10.24 -5.49 -14.83
C LYS A 22 11.22 -4.49 -14.20
N ARG A 23 10.73 -3.31 -13.79
CA ARG A 23 11.54 -2.32 -13.07
C ARG A 23 12.16 -2.90 -11.80
N LEU A 24 11.40 -3.69 -11.05
CA LEU A 24 11.89 -4.35 -9.82
C LEU A 24 12.85 -5.52 -10.07
N VAL A 25 12.78 -6.15 -11.24
CA VAL A 25 13.78 -7.15 -11.66
C VAL A 25 15.07 -6.46 -12.08
N GLU A 26 14.97 -5.34 -12.80
CA GLU A 26 16.13 -4.54 -13.25
C GLU A 26 16.84 -3.84 -12.09
N ASP A 27 16.08 -3.29 -11.15
CA ASP A 27 16.57 -2.65 -9.93
C ASP A 27 15.75 -3.12 -8.71
N PRO A 28 16.18 -4.20 -8.03
CA PRO A 28 15.52 -4.71 -6.83
C PRO A 28 15.52 -3.75 -5.64
N HIS A 29 16.34 -2.69 -5.68
CA HIS A 29 16.48 -1.71 -4.60
C HIS A 29 15.83 -0.36 -4.93
N ARG A 30 15.06 -0.30 -6.02
CA ARG A 30 14.33 0.91 -6.46
C ARG A 30 13.52 1.55 -5.34
N TYR A 31 12.90 0.73 -4.50
CA TYR A 31 12.16 1.17 -3.32
C TYR A 31 12.90 0.75 -2.07
N ARG A 32 13.23 1.74 -1.24
CA ARG A 32 13.95 1.57 0.01
C ARG A 32 13.02 1.33 1.19
N HIS A 33 11.86 2.00 1.21
CA HIS A 33 10.92 1.95 2.33
C HIS A 33 9.59 1.28 1.95
N LEU A 34 9.21 1.28 0.67
CA LEU A 34 8.06 0.56 0.15
C LEU A 34 8.43 -0.89 -0.22
N ASP A 35 7.76 -1.87 0.40
CA ASP A 35 7.88 -3.29 0.01
C ASP A 35 7.04 -3.59 -1.24
N ALA A 36 7.52 -3.11 -2.38
CA ALA A 36 6.85 -3.28 -3.66
C ALA A 36 6.83 -4.76 -4.11
N ALA A 37 7.84 -5.56 -3.72
CA ALA A 37 7.84 -6.98 -4.00
C ALA A 37 6.66 -7.70 -3.32
N GLN A 38 6.35 -7.36 -2.07
CA GLN A 38 5.17 -7.87 -1.39
C GLN A 38 3.86 -7.37 -2.03
N LEU A 39 3.81 -6.12 -2.49
CA LEU A 39 2.65 -5.60 -3.22
C LEU A 39 2.38 -6.35 -4.53
N LEU A 40 3.43 -6.68 -5.29
CA LEU A 40 3.30 -7.51 -6.49
C LEU A 40 2.73 -8.91 -6.18
N LYS A 41 3.17 -9.52 -5.07
CA LYS A 41 2.65 -10.82 -4.61
C LYS A 41 1.16 -10.74 -4.28
N HIS A 42 0.77 -9.72 -3.52
CA HIS A 42 -0.63 -9.52 -3.13
C HIS A 42 -1.51 -9.20 -4.32
N TYR A 43 -1.02 -8.40 -5.28
CA TYR A 43 -1.72 -8.16 -6.54
C TYR A 43 -2.01 -9.47 -7.28
N LEU A 44 -1.00 -10.33 -7.46
CA LEU A 44 -1.17 -11.63 -8.11
C LEU A 44 -2.13 -12.55 -7.33
N GLY A 45 -2.02 -12.57 -6.00
CA GLY A 45 -2.91 -13.36 -5.14
C GLY A 45 -4.37 -12.92 -5.27
N VAL A 46 -4.63 -11.62 -5.10
CA VAL A 46 -5.98 -11.04 -5.20
C VAL A 46 -6.57 -11.24 -6.59
N ARG A 47 -5.78 -11.02 -7.64
CA ARG A 47 -6.25 -11.21 -9.01
C ARG A 47 -6.59 -12.67 -9.33
N SER A 48 -5.77 -13.62 -8.85
CA SER A 48 -6.02 -15.05 -9.10
C SER A 48 -7.23 -15.56 -8.30
N GLN A 49 -7.46 -15.01 -7.10
CA GLN A 49 -8.61 -15.38 -6.27
C GLN A 49 -9.93 -14.76 -6.73
N PHE A 50 -9.89 -13.58 -7.36
CA PHE A 50 -11.08 -12.82 -7.75
C PHE A 50 -11.05 -12.38 -9.23
N PRO A 51 -10.99 -13.32 -10.20
CA PRO A 51 -10.77 -13.00 -11.61
C PRO A 51 -11.89 -12.14 -12.23
N ASP A 52 -13.13 -12.31 -11.76
CA ASP A 52 -14.31 -11.65 -12.32
C ASP A 52 -14.84 -10.50 -11.45
N ARG A 53 -14.04 -10.03 -10.48
CA ARG A 53 -14.46 -8.95 -9.56
C ARG A 53 -13.48 -7.80 -9.57
N ARG A 54 -14.02 -6.59 -9.53
CA ARG A 54 -13.22 -5.41 -9.19
C ARG A 54 -12.88 -5.45 -7.72
N VAL A 55 -11.61 -5.29 -7.41
CA VAL A 55 -11.05 -5.42 -6.06
C VAL A 55 -10.08 -4.28 -5.79
N THR A 56 -9.96 -3.89 -4.53
CA THR A 56 -9.01 -2.87 -4.09
C THR A 56 -7.90 -3.55 -3.29
N LEU A 57 -6.66 -3.40 -3.74
CA LEU A 57 -5.48 -3.74 -2.96
C LEU A 57 -5.13 -2.52 -2.10
N ALA A 58 -5.57 -2.56 -0.84
CA ALA A 58 -5.30 -1.51 0.13
C ALA A 58 -3.94 -1.71 0.80
N TYR A 59 -3.07 -0.71 0.73
CA TYR A 59 -1.81 -0.63 1.46
C TYR A 59 -1.97 0.35 2.63
N LEU A 60 -1.99 -0.19 3.84
CA LEU A 60 -2.06 0.59 5.08
C LEU A 60 -0.67 0.75 5.68
N TYR A 61 -0.32 1.99 6.01
CA TYR A 61 0.97 2.32 6.61
C TYR A 61 0.82 3.19 7.84
N TRP A 62 1.77 3.10 8.76
CA TRP A 62 1.82 3.92 9.97
C TRP A 62 2.93 4.96 9.84
N GLU A 63 2.67 6.15 10.37
CA GLU A 63 3.64 7.22 10.49
C GLU A 63 3.46 7.92 11.84
N PRO A 64 4.56 8.41 12.46
CA PRO A 64 4.47 9.23 13.65
C PRO A 64 3.89 10.62 13.34
N ILE A 65 3.54 11.36 14.38
CA ILE A 65 3.01 12.73 14.24
C ILE A 65 4.02 13.63 13.51
N ASN A 66 5.30 13.51 13.86
CA ASN A 66 6.40 14.28 13.27
C ASN A 66 6.96 13.68 11.97
N ALA A 67 6.17 12.89 11.22
CA ALA A 67 6.58 12.32 9.93
C ALA A 67 7.20 13.33 8.94
N PRO A 68 6.74 14.60 8.83
CA PRO A 68 7.39 15.58 7.95
C PRO A 68 8.86 15.88 8.29
N GLU A 69 9.29 15.61 9.52
CA GLU A 69 10.66 15.82 9.99
C GLU A 69 11.54 14.58 9.77
N ILE A 70 10.94 13.44 9.40
CA ILE A 70 11.62 12.15 9.28
C ILE A 70 11.84 11.84 7.80
N ALA A 71 13.11 11.82 7.38
CA ALA A 71 13.49 11.56 6.00
C ALA A 71 12.90 10.25 5.44
N ALA A 72 12.87 9.18 6.25
CA ALA A 72 12.30 7.89 5.84
C ALA A 72 10.81 7.97 5.47
N CYS A 73 10.01 8.78 6.18
CA CYS A 73 8.60 8.99 5.86
C CYS A 73 8.43 9.77 4.56
N SER A 74 9.23 10.82 4.35
CA SER A 74 9.21 11.59 3.10
C SER A 74 9.61 10.74 1.89
N ILE A 75 10.66 9.91 2.03
CA ILE A 75 11.08 8.98 0.97
C ILE A 75 9.98 7.94 0.71
N HIS A 76 9.41 7.32 1.75
CA HIS A 76 8.31 6.36 1.60
C HIS A 76 7.10 6.97 0.88
N ALA A 77 6.72 8.21 1.21
CA ALA A 77 5.62 8.91 0.54
C ALA A 77 5.92 9.15 -0.95
N ALA A 78 7.16 9.50 -1.30
CA ALA A 78 7.57 9.67 -2.70
C ALA A 78 7.56 8.34 -3.47
N GLU A 79 8.10 7.28 -2.87
CA GLU A 79 8.09 5.91 -3.42
C GLU A 79 6.66 5.43 -3.66
N LEU A 80 5.76 5.68 -2.72
CA LEU A 80 4.36 5.32 -2.80
C LEU A 80 3.63 6.07 -3.94
N ALA A 81 3.89 7.37 -4.07
CA ALA A 81 3.33 8.18 -5.15
C ALA A 81 3.81 7.70 -6.52
N GLU A 82 5.09 7.36 -6.65
CA GLU A 82 5.65 6.78 -7.88
C GLU A 82 5.01 5.41 -8.19
N PHE A 83 4.95 4.52 -7.20
CA PHE A 83 4.35 3.20 -7.36
C PHE A 83 2.89 3.30 -7.79
N GLU A 84 2.09 4.16 -7.14
CA GLU A 84 0.69 4.35 -7.49
C GLU A 84 0.52 4.88 -8.92
N GLN A 85 1.39 5.78 -9.40
CA GLN A 85 1.39 6.24 -10.79
C GLN A 85 1.68 5.11 -11.77
N ASN A 86 2.56 4.18 -11.37
CA ASN A 86 3.01 3.08 -12.20
C ASN A 86 2.03 1.90 -12.30
N VAL A 87 1.06 1.76 -11.38
CA VAL A 87 0.12 0.61 -11.35
C VAL A 87 -1.35 0.98 -11.57
N LYS A 88 -1.79 1.01 -12.84
CA LYS A 88 -3.17 1.39 -13.22
C LYS A 88 -4.04 0.24 -13.76
N ASP A 89 -4.17 -0.85 -13.02
CA ASP A 89 -5.09 -1.94 -13.40
C ASP A 89 -6.55 -1.56 -13.04
N PRO A 90 -7.49 -1.57 -14.00
CA PRO A 90 -8.90 -1.21 -13.74
C PRO A 90 -9.66 -2.28 -12.94
N THR A 91 -9.15 -3.51 -12.85
CA THR A 91 -9.76 -4.62 -12.12
C THR A 91 -9.21 -4.72 -10.70
N VAL A 92 -7.91 -4.48 -10.51
CA VAL A 92 -7.27 -4.41 -9.19
C VAL A 92 -6.75 -3.01 -8.95
N ARG A 93 -7.59 -2.18 -8.32
CA ARG A 93 -7.21 -0.82 -7.95
C ARG A 93 -6.23 -0.86 -6.78
N PHE A 94 -5.07 -0.25 -6.93
CA PHE A 94 -4.19 0.04 -5.81
C PHE A 94 -4.71 1.27 -5.05
N LEU A 95 -4.74 1.20 -3.73
CA LEU A 95 -5.06 2.32 -2.85
C LEU A 95 -4.08 2.31 -1.68
N ALA A 96 -3.45 3.44 -1.41
CA ALA A 96 -2.62 3.59 -0.24
C ALA A 96 -3.23 4.60 0.74
N MET A 97 -3.13 4.33 2.02
CA MET A 97 -3.72 5.15 3.07
C MET A 97 -2.95 4.98 4.38
N SER A 98 -2.71 6.09 5.09
CA SER A 98 -2.15 6.02 6.44
C SER A 98 -3.21 5.57 7.45
N TYR A 99 -2.78 4.92 8.52
CA TYR A 99 -3.68 4.60 9.63
C TYR A 99 -4.35 5.83 10.22
N ARG A 100 -3.67 6.99 10.27
CA ARG A 100 -4.26 8.25 10.73
C ARG A 100 -5.47 8.66 9.90
N HIS A 101 -5.36 8.59 8.56
CA HIS A 101 -6.47 8.86 7.66
C HIS A 101 -7.62 7.86 7.89
N LEU A 102 -7.31 6.56 8.01
CA LEU A 102 -8.33 5.55 8.32
C LEU A 102 -9.07 5.87 9.64
N TRP A 103 -8.34 6.31 10.66
CA TRP A 103 -8.92 6.71 11.94
C TRP A 103 -9.72 8.01 11.85
N ASP A 104 -9.44 8.90 10.90
CA ASP A 104 -10.23 10.13 10.69
C ASP A 104 -11.64 9.74 10.21
N ASP A 105 -11.71 8.80 9.27
CA ASP A 105 -12.98 8.23 8.81
C ASP A 105 -13.71 7.48 9.92
N TRP A 106 -13.00 6.67 10.71
CA TRP A 106 -13.60 5.90 11.81
C TRP A 106 -14.07 6.77 12.98
N GLY A 107 -13.40 7.90 13.21
CA GLY A 107 -13.75 8.88 14.25
C GLY A 107 -14.92 9.81 13.88
N SER A 108 -15.39 9.77 12.63
CA SER A 108 -16.45 10.67 12.14
C SER A 108 -17.80 10.44 12.82
N ALA A 109 -18.59 11.51 12.99
CA ALA A 109 -19.80 11.52 13.82
C ALA A 109 -20.91 10.56 13.34
N ASP A 110 -20.94 10.27 12.04
CA ASP A 110 -21.85 9.33 11.38
C ASP A 110 -21.48 7.85 11.63
N ARG A 111 -20.30 7.56 12.16
CA ARG A 111 -19.86 6.21 12.49
C ARG A 111 -20.45 5.73 13.82
N PRO A 112 -20.62 4.41 14.05
CA PRO A 112 -21.06 3.88 15.34
C PRO A 112 -20.15 4.31 16.50
N ALA A 113 -20.73 4.54 17.69
CA ALA A 113 -19.99 5.02 18.86
C ALA A 113 -18.80 4.12 19.25
N TRP A 114 -18.95 2.80 19.13
CA TRP A 114 -17.89 1.84 19.42
C TRP A 114 -16.68 2.00 18.50
N LEU A 115 -16.90 2.35 17.23
CA LEU A 115 -15.83 2.50 16.24
C LEU A 115 -15.05 3.78 16.48
N ARG A 116 -15.75 4.87 16.81
CA ARG A 116 -15.11 6.14 17.22
C ARG A 116 -14.26 5.96 18.47
N GLN A 117 -14.81 5.30 19.50
CA GLN A 117 -14.07 4.97 20.73
C GLN A 117 -12.83 4.11 20.45
N HIS A 118 -12.94 3.18 19.49
CA HIS A 118 -11.81 2.37 19.06
C HIS A 118 -10.73 3.22 18.37
N ALA A 119 -11.12 4.11 17.45
CA ALA A 119 -10.21 5.06 16.81
C ALA A 119 -9.49 5.95 17.86
N ASP A 120 -10.21 6.46 18.86
CA ASP A 120 -9.63 7.25 19.96
C ASP A 120 -8.61 6.45 20.79
N ALA A 121 -8.87 5.15 21.01
CA ALA A 121 -7.93 4.27 21.69
C ALA A 121 -6.66 4.02 20.86
N LEU A 122 -6.81 3.83 19.55
CA LEU A 122 -5.68 3.66 18.64
C LEU A 122 -4.83 4.93 18.57
N ARG A 123 -5.45 6.11 18.44
CA ARG A 123 -4.74 7.39 18.41
C ARG A 123 -3.91 7.62 19.66
N ARG A 124 -4.51 7.44 20.85
CA ARG A 124 -3.79 7.58 22.13
C ARG A 124 -2.56 6.67 22.24
N ARG A 125 -2.57 5.52 21.57
CA ARG A 125 -1.47 4.55 21.61
C ARG A 125 -0.41 4.80 20.53
N TYR A 126 -0.83 5.25 19.35
CA TYR A 126 -0.01 5.20 18.14
C TYR A 126 0.24 6.57 17.48
N GLU A 127 -0.45 7.63 17.89
CA GLU A 127 -0.08 9.00 17.50
C GLU A 127 0.99 9.52 18.44
N ILE A 128 2.23 9.14 18.15
CA ILE A 128 3.41 9.52 18.92
C ILE A 128 4.42 10.26 18.05
N THR A 129 5.25 11.08 18.69
CA THR A 129 6.47 11.65 18.11
C THR A 129 7.62 10.67 18.33
N ILE A 130 8.45 10.46 17.32
CA ILE A 130 9.68 9.66 17.43
C ILE A 130 10.90 10.59 17.29
N TYR A 131 11.92 10.36 18.11
CA TYR A 131 13.17 11.12 18.17
C TYR A 131 14.37 10.25 17.75
#